data_AF-A0A136KZ15-F1
#
_entry.id   AF-A0A136KZ15-F1
#
_cell.length_a   1.000
_cell.length_b   1.000
_cell.length_c   1.000
_cell.angle_alpha   90.00
_cell.angle_beta   90.00
_cell.angle_gamma   90.00
#
_symmetry.space_group_name_H-M   'P 1'
#
loop_
_entity.id
_entity.type
_entity.pdbx_description
1 polymer ?
#
loop_
_entity_poly.entity_id
_entity_poly.type
_entity_poly.pdbx_seq_one_letter_code
_entity_poly.pdbx_strand_id
1 'polypeptide(L)'
;MSAQKLMLVLSNEARFFDLQSAAQDVELLHANEMMAALGQYIIAMPHAILIDSTHPDAEATIIHLRSVDAEPILVLVDECAPAAWLVAGGFIHDFAVRTLPISLPANKVLATAIKTGEHPPAFAQSQRLIG
;
A
#
# COMPACT_ATOMS: atom_id res chain seq x y z
N MET A 1 -13.91 5.05 17.96
CA MET A 1 -12.88 4.24 17.27
C MET A 1 -12.47 5.03 16.04
N SER A 2 -11.17 5.21 15.77
CA SER A 2 -10.74 5.81 14.49
C SER A 2 -11.05 4.82 13.38
N ALA A 3 -11.67 5.27 12.29
CA ALA A 3 -11.87 4.42 11.11
C ALA A 3 -10.49 3.99 10.57
N GLN A 4 -10.38 2.73 10.13
CA GLN A 4 -9.18 2.25 9.46
C GLN A 4 -9.06 2.96 8.11
N LYS A 5 -7.87 3.47 7.78
CA LYS A 5 -7.64 4.21 6.54
C LYS A 5 -6.68 3.46 5.64
N LEU A 6 -7.02 3.26 4.38
CA LEU A 6 -6.12 2.67 3.39
C LEU A 6 -5.83 3.70 2.30
N MET A 7 -4.55 3.92 2.03
CA MET A 7 -4.14 4.73 0.89
C MET A 7 -3.97 3.85 -0.33
N LEU A 8 -4.51 4.28 -1.47
CA LEU A 8 -4.55 3.55 -2.72
C LEU A 8 -3.86 4.37 -3.80
N VAL A 9 -2.93 3.76 -4.53
CA VAL A 9 -2.31 4.31 -5.74
C VAL A 9 -2.59 3.29 -6.85
N LEU A 10 -3.61 3.53 -7.68
CA LEU A 10 -4.15 2.52 -8.60
C LEU A 10 -4.22 3.05 -10.03
N SER A 11 -3.87 2.23 -11.01
CA SER A 11 -3.98 2.56 -12.44
C SER A 11 -5.39 2.45 -12.98
N ASN A 12 -6.21 1.61 -12.34
CA ASN A 12 -7.47 1.15 -12.87
C ASN A 12 -8.64 1.65 -12.00
N GLU A 13 -9.47 2.54 -12.55
CA GLU A 13 -10.66 3.05 -11.86
C GLU A 13 -11.67 1.95 -11.50
N ALA A 14 -11.85 0.94 -12.35
CA ALA A 14 -12.72 -0.19 -12.04
C ALA A 14 -12.24 -0.92 -10.78
N ARG A 15 -10.92 -1.04 -10.60
CA ARG A 15 -10.34 -1.65 -9.41
C ARG A 15 -10.58 -0.82 -8.15
N PHE A 16 -10.56 0.51 -8.28
CA PHE A 16 -10.95 1.40 -7.18
C PHE A 16 -12.42 1.17 -6.79
N PHE A 17 -13.34 1.08 -7.75
CA PHE A 17 -14.76 0.80 -7.47
C PHE A 17 -14.97 -0.55 -6.81
N ASP A 18 -14.27 -1.60 -7.25
CA ASP A 18 -14.34 -2.92 -6.62
C ASP A 18 -13.91 -2.86 -5.14
N LEU A 19 -12.79 -2.18 -4.86
CA LEU A 19 -12.30 -1.99 -3.49
C LEU A 19 -13.28 -1.14 -2.66
N GLN A 20 -13.82 -0.07 -3.24
CA GLN A 20 -14.79 0.79 -2.56
C GLN A 20 -16.07 0.04 -2.21
N SER A 21 -16.57 -0.81 -3.12
CA SER A 21 -17.78 -1.63 -2.86
C SER A 21 -17.58 -2.67 -1.75
N ALA A 22 -16.33 -3.12 -1.54
CA ALA A 22 -15.97 -4.08 -0.51
C ALA A 22 -15.56 -3.43 0.83
N ALA A 23 -15.33 -2.11 0.85
CA ALA A 23 -14.85 -1.37 2.01
C ALA A 23 -16.01 -0.90 2.90
N GLN A 24 -16.47 -1.76 3.80
CA GLN A 24 -17.59 -1.44 4.72
C GLN A 24 -17.18 -0.50 5.86
N ASP A 25 -16.03 -0.76 6.50
CA ASP A 25 -15.54 -0.03 7.69
C ASP A 25 -14.15 0.61 7.48
N VAL A 26 -13.78 0.80 6.22
CA VAL A 26 -12.46 1.28 5.81
C VAL A 26 -12.60 2.55 4.97
N GLU A 27 -11.96 3.62 5.40
CA GLU A 27 -11.83 4.83 4.62
C GLU A 27 -10.75 4.62 3.55
N LEU A 28 -11.13 4.72 2.28
CA LEU A 28 -10.20 4.63 1.16
C LEU A 28 -9.76 6.03 0.72
N LEU A 29 -8.45 6.25 0.73
CA LEU A 29 -7.81 7.48 0.28
C LEU A 29 -7.15 7.19 -1.06
N HIS A 30 -7.66 7.79 -2.14
CA HIS A 30 -7.11 7.55 -3.47
C HIS A 30 -6.11 8.65 -3.86
N ALA A 31 -4.94 8.25 -4.33
CA ALA A 31 -3.90 9.14 -4.81
C ALA A 31 -3.49 8.73 -6.24
N ASN A 32 -3.82 9.60 -7.20
CA ASN A 32 -3.56 9.35 -8.63
C ASN A 32 -2.12 9.67 -9.07
N GLU A 33 -1.35 10.34 -8.21
CA GLU A 33 0.00 10.82 -8.52
C GLU A 33 0.88 10.69 -7.27
N MET A 34 2.19 10.56 -7.48
CA MET A 34 3.17 10.40 -6.40
C MET A 34 3.04 11.49 -5.32
N MET A 35 2.92 12.77 -5.70
CA MET A 35 2.86 13.87 -4.74
C MET A 35 1.58 13.84 -3.90
N ALA A 36 0.46 13.40 -4.49
CA ALA A 36 -0.78 13.20 -3.76
C ALA A 36 -0.65 12.07 -2.74
N ALA A 37 0.03 10.98 -3.10
CA ALA A 37 0.28 9.85 -2.19
C ALA A 37 1.14 10.27 -1.00
N LEU A 38 2.22 11.02 -1.23
CA LEU A 38 3.07 11.55 -0.15
C LEU A 38 2.30 12.50 0.77
N GLY A 39 1.50 13.41 0.21
CA GLY A 39 0.66 14.32 0.98
C GLY A 39 -0.37 13.57 1.84
N GLN A 40 -1.05 12.58 1.26
CA GLN A 40 -2.03 11.77 1.99
C GLN A 40 -1.40 10.93 3.09
N TYR A 41 -0.21 10.36 2.86
CA TYR A 41 0.51 9.63 3.89
C TYR A 41 0.76 10.50 5.13
N ILE A 42 1.27 11.71 4.94
CA ILE A 42 1.58 12.64 6.03
C ILE A 42 0.32 13.14 6.75
N ILE A 43 -0.72 13.50 5.98
CA ILE A 43 -1.94 14.11 6.54
C ILE A 43 -2.82 13.08 7.24
N ALA A 44 -3.00 11.92 6.61
CA ALA A 44 -4.00 10.94 7.05
C ALA A 44 -3.39 9.77 7.83
N MET A 45 -2.07 9.57 7.77
CA MET A 45 -1.36 8.47 8.43
C MET A 45 -2.07 7.12 8.23
N PRO A 46 -2.17 6.65 6.97
CA PRO A 46 -2.96 5.47 6.64
C PRO A 46 -2.44 4.22 7.36
N HIS A 47 -3.33 3.29 7.65
CA HIS A 47 -3.01 2.00 8.28
C HIS A 47 -2.19 1.09 7.36
N ALA A 48 -2.40 1.20 6.05
CA ALA A 48 -1.57 0.55 5.05
C ALA A 48 -1.68 1.30 3.72
N ILE A 49 -0.67 1.08 2.87
CA ILE A 49 -0.56 1.69 1.56
C ILE A 49 -0.64 0.57 0.53
N LEU A 50 -1.55 0.70 -0.44
CA LEU A 50 -1.72 -0.24 -1.53
C LEU A 50 -1.33 0.44 -2.85
N ILE A 51 -0.37 -0.15 -3.57
CA ILE A 51 0.16 0.41 -4.81
C ILE A 51 0.02 -0.61 -5.92
N ASP A 52 -0.63 -0.23 -7.01
CA ASP A 52 -0.66 -1.00 -8.24
C ASP A 52 0.71 -0.92 -8.93
N SER A 53 1.35 -2.07 -9.14
CA SER A 53 2.67 -2.13 -9.80
C SER A 53 2.67 -1.61 -11.24
N THR A 54 1.49 -1.58 -11.87
CA THR A 54 1.29 -1.07 -13.22
C THR A 54 1.11 0.45 -13.26
N HIS A 55 1.01 1.11 -12.10
CA HIS A 55 0.85 2.56 -12.04
C HIS A 55 2.11 3.25 -12.58
N PRO A 56 1.99 4.29 -13.43
CA PRO A 56 3.15 4.97 -14.01
C PRO A 56 4.13 5.48 -12.93
N ASP A 57 3.58 5.95 -11.81
CA ASP A 57 4.37 6.45 -10.68
C ASP A 57 4.66 5.40 -9.60
N ALA A 58 4.33 4.12 -9.78
CA ALA A 58 4.41 3.10 -8.73
C ALA A 58 5.81 3.03 -8.09
N GLU A 59 6.84 2.89 -8.92
CA GLU A 59 8.24 2.77 -8.48
C GLU A 59 8.68 4.02 -7.73
N ALA A 60 8.47 5.20 -8.32
CA ALA A 60 8.85 6.48 -7.72
C ALA A 60 8.11 6.71 -6.39
N THR A 61 6.83 6.36 -6.32
CA THR A 61 6.00 6.47 -5.13
C THR A 61 6.50 5.57 -4.01
N ILE A 62 6.83 4.31 -4.31
CA ILE A 62 7.40 3.39 -3.33
C ILE A 62 8.73 3.94 -2.81
N ILE A 63 9.65 4.35 -3.69
CA ILE A 63 10.97 4.86 -3.29
C ILE A 63 10.83 6.05 -2.34
N HIS A 64 9.94 7.01 -2.64
CA HIS A 64 9.76 8.18 -1.80
C HIS A 64 9.00 7.90 -0.50
N LEU A 65 8.02 6.99 -0.53
CA LEU A 65 7.35 6.55 0.70
C LEU A 65 8.34 5.82 1.63
N ARG A 66 9.22 5.00 1.07
CA ARG A 66 10.26 4.30 1.84
C ARG A 66 11.32 5.23 2.40
N SER A 67 11.64 6.34 1.73
CA SER A 67 12.62 7.31 2.26
C SER A 67 12.13 8.07 3.50
N VAL A 68 10.83 8.03 3.78
CA VAL A 68 10.21 8.58 5.00
C VAL A 68 9.71 7.47 5.94
N ASP A 69 10.26 6.26 5.80
CA ASP A 69 9.90 5.08 6.58
C ASP A 69 8.38 4.81 6.57
N ALA A 70 7.73 4.99 5.41
CA ALA A 70 6.32 4.65 5.27
C ALA A 70 6.11 3.14 5.19
N GLU A 71 5.20 2.67 6.02
CA GLU A 71 4.89 1.25 6.16
C GLU A 71 3.56 1.03 6.90
N PRO A 72 2.85 -0.07 6.61
CA PRO A 72 3.20 -1.11 5.64
C PRO A 72 2.79 -0.74 4.20
N ILE A 73 3.64 -1.15 3.23
CA ILE A 73 3.37 -1.01 1.79
C ILE A 73 3.06 -2.39 1.20
N LEU A 74 1.93 -2.46 0.49
CA LEU A 74 1.48 -3.61 -0.26
C LEU A 74 1.46 -3.26 -1.75
N VAL A 75 2.09 -4.09 -2.58
CA VAL A 75 2.14 -3.88 -4.02
C VAL A 75 1.27 -4.94 -4.70
N LEU A 76 0.28 -4.50 -5.49
CA LEU A 76 -0.48 -5.37 -6.37
C LEU A 76 0.35 -5.66 -7.62
N VAL A 77 0.70 -6.92 -7.82
CA VAL A 77 1.58 -7.39 -8.89
C VAL A 77 0.77 -8.15 -9.93
N ASP A 78 0.94 -7.80 -11.20
CA ASP A 78 0.56 -8.68 -12.30
C ASP A 78 1.54 -9.85 -12.39
N GLU A 79 1.10 -11.04 -11.98
CA GLU A 79 1.94 -12.24 -11.96
C GLU A 79 2.31 -12.73 -13.37
N CYS A 80 1.51 -12.40 -14.38
CA CYS A 80 1.75 -12.79 -15.76
C CYS A 80 2.73 -11.85 -16.47
N ALA A 81 2.80 -10.59 -16.02
CA ALA A 81 3.66 -9.56 -16.56
C ALA A 81 4.19 -8.65 -15.44
N PRO A 82 5.06 -9.16 -14.55
CA PRO A 82 5.55 -8.37 -13.44
C PRO A 82 6.34 -7.16 -13.95
N ALA A 83 6.11 -6.01 -13.32
CA ALA A 83 6.81 -4.79 -13.70
C ALA A 83 8.33 -4.98 -13.59
N ALA A 84 9.08 -4.57 -14.61
CA ALA A 84 10.51 -4.81 -14.68
C ALA A 84 11.27 -4.24 -13.47
N TRP A 85 10.82 -3.10 -12.94
CA TRP A 85 11.42 -2.46 -11.76
C TRP A 85 11.22 -3.27 -10.47
N LEU A 86 10.13 -4.04 -10.34
CA LEU A 86 9.95 -4.95 -9.19
C LEU A 86 10.98 -6.07 -9.20
N VAL A 87 11.28 -6.60 -10.39
CA VAL A 87 12.23 -7.70 -10.58
C VAL A 87 13.67 -7.20 -10.44
N ALA A 88 14.00 -6.07 -11.10
CA ALA A 88 15.34 -5.51 -11.12
C ALA A 88 15.73 -4.80 -9.82
N GLY A 89 14.78 -4.13 -9.16
CA GLY A 89 15.01 -3.36 -7.93
C GLY A 89 15.05 -4.21 -6.66
N GLY A 90 14.79 -5.52 -6.75
CA GLY A 90 14.83 -6.42 -5.59
C GLY A 90 13.70 -6.21 -4.58
N PHE A 91 12.67 -5.40 -4.90
CA PHE A 91 11.53 -5.13 -4.02
C PHE A 91 10.75 -6.39 -3.63
N ILE A 92 10.78 -7.43 -4.47
CA ILE A 92 10.18 -8.74 -4.17
C ILE A 92 10.85 -9.41 -2.96
N HIS A 93 12.07 -9.01 -2.61
CA HIS A 93 12.86 -9.53 -1.49
C HIS A 93 12.98 -8.55 -0.32
N ASP A 94 12.40 -7.34 -0.41
CA ASP A 94 12.36 -6.39 0.70
C ASP A 94 11.22 -6.77 1.67
N PHE A 95 11.56 -7.11 2.92
CA PHE A 95 10.59 -7.50 3.95
C PHE A 95 9.53 -6.43 4.24
N ALA A 96 9.81 -5.17 3.91
CA ALA A 96 8.90 -4.06 4.16
C ALA A 96 7.91 -3.79 3.01
N VAL A 97 8.15 -4.35 1.82
CA VAL A 97 7.24 -4.29 0.68
C VAL A 97 6.66 -5.68 0.46
N ARG A 98 5.36 -5.82 0.73
CA ARG A 98 4.66 -7.10 0.54
C ARG A 98 3.98 -7.09 -0.82
N THR A 99 4.09 -8.18 -1.56
CA THR A 99 3.40 -8.31 -2.85
C THR A 99 2.10 -9.10 -2.69
N LEU A 100 1.10 -8.72 -3.48
CA LEU A 100 -0.18 -9.43 -3.63
C LEU A 100 -0.48 -9.57 -5.12
N PRO A 101 -1.00 -10.72 -5.59
CA PRO A 101 -1.54 -10.82 -6.94
C PRO A 101 -2.61 -9.75 -7.21
N ILE A 102 -2.52 -9.04 -8.33
CA ILE A 102 -3.53 -8.06 -8.75
C ILE A 102 -4.89 -8.72 -9.01
N SER A 103 -4.87 -10.00 -9.39
CA SER A 103 -6.05 -10.87 -9.61
C SER A 103 -6.81 -11.21 -8.33
N LEU A 104 -6.28 -10.91 -7.14
CA LEU A 104 -6.97 -11.20 -5.89
C LEU A 104 -8.34 -10.48 -5.83
N PRO A 105 -9.37 -11.13 -5.30
CA PRO A 105 -10.64 -10.48 -4.99
C PRO A 105 -10.47 -9.29 -4.03
N ALA A 106 -11.21 -8.20 -4.26
CA ALA A 106 -11.12 -6.96 -3.50
C ALA A 106 -11.26 -7.17 -1.98
N ASN A 107 -12.21 -8.00 -1.54
CA ASN A 107 -12.41 -8.32 -0.13
C ASN A 107 -11.16 -8.97 0.51
N LYS A 108 -10.45 -9.83 -0.22
CA LYS A 108 -9.22 -10.46 0.27
C LYS A 108 -8.05 -9.48 0.30
N VAL A 109 -7.97 -8.56 -0.67
CA VAL A 109 -6.97 -7.47 -0.66
C VAL A 109 -7.17 -6.59 0.56
N LEU A 110 -8.40 -6.12 0.80
CA LEU A 110 -8.73 -5.29 1.96
C LEU A 110 -8.42 -6.00 3.27
N ALA A 111 -8.87 -7.25 3.44
CA ALA A 111 -8.59 -8.03 4.64
C ALA A 111 -7.08 -8.19 4.91
N THR A 112 -6.30 -8.38 3.84
CA THR A 112 -4.84 -8.49 3.95
C THR A 112 -4.19 -7.16 4.30
N ALA A 113 -4.67 -6.06 3.70
CA ALA A 113 -4.17 -4.72 3.98
C ALA A 113 -4.40 -4.31 5.43
N ILE A 114 -5.61 -4.53 5.93
CA ILE A 114 -5.98 -4.28 7.33
C ILE A 114 -5.09 -5.09 8.27
N LYS A 115 -5.02 -6.41 8.06
CA LYS A 115 -4.21 -7.31 8.90
C LYS A 115 -2.73 -6.93 8.88
N THR A 116 -2.22 -6.44 7.75
CA THR A 116 -0.83 -5.99 7.64
C THR A 116 -0.61 -4.72 8.46
N GLY A 117 -1.56 -3.78 8.44
CA GLY A 117 -1.53 -2.56 9.26
C GLY A 117 -1.62 -2.80 10.77
N GLU A 118 -2.20 -3.92 11.20
CA GLU A 118 -2.28 -4.30 12.63
C GLU A 118 -0.93 -4.75 13.22
N HIS A 119 0.02 -5.12 12.37
CA HIS A 119 1.38 -5.47 12.78
C HIS A 119 2.32 -4.33 12.42
N PRO A 120 2.42 -3.28 13.25
CA PRO A 120 3.34 -2.21 12.97
C PRO A 120 4.77 -2.78 12.93
N PRO A 121 5.57 -2.32 11.98
CA PRO A 121 6.95 -2.75 11.78
C PRO A 121 7.84 -2.54 13.02
N ALA A 122 8.95 -3.28 13.06
CA ALA A 122 9.81 -3.40 14.24
C ALA A 122 10.35 -2.05 14.78
N PHE A 123 10.38 -0.99 13.97
CA PHE A 123 10.81 0.35 14.39
C PHE A 123 9.83 0.98 15.39
N ALA A 124 8.52 0.84 15.17
CA ALA A 124 7.49 1.28 16.13
C ALA A 124 7.50 0.47 17.44
N GLN A 125 7.99 -0.78 17.40
CA GLN A 125 8.18 -1.61 18.60
C GLN A 125 9.41 -1.14 19.41
N SER A 126 10.44 -0.65 18.73
CA SER A 126 11.66 -0.15 19.38
C SER A 126 11.42 1.13 20.17
N GLN A 127 10.51 2.02 19.73
CA GLN A 127 10.13 3.21 20.49
C GLN A 127 9.28 2.91 21.74
N ARG A 128 8.58 1.77 21.79
CA ARG A 128 7.86 1.33 23.02
C ARG A 128 8.77 0.74 24.10
N LEU A 129 10.01 0.37 23.76
CA LEU A 129 10.97 -0.19 24.71
C LEU A 129 11.88 0.87 25.36
N ILE A 130 11.77 2.14 24.93
CA ILE A 130 12.55 3.28 25.45
C ILE A 130 11.63 4.30 26.17
N GLY A 131 10.33 4.00 26.29
CA GLY A 131 9.32 4.82 26.99
C GLY A 131 8.96 4.26 28.36
#